data_AF-A0A259BHW1-F1
#
_entry.id   AF-A0A259BHW1-F1
#
_cell.length_a   1.000
_cell.length_b   1.000
_cell.length_c   1.000
_cell.angle_alpha   90.00
_cell.angle_beta   90.00
_cell.angle_gamma   90.00
#
_symmetry.space_group_name_H-M   'P 1'
#
loop_
_entity.id
_entity.type
_entity.pdbx_description
1 polymer ?
#
loop_
_entity_poly.entity_id
_entity_poly.type
_entity_poly.pdbx_seq_one_letter_code
_entity_poly.pdbx_strand_id
1 'polypeptide(L)' 'TGPAYRKLGGRVVYSVEDLQAWVARGAVTSTSDPRGTVLPAKRHSMSGVLPGSLVR' A
#
# COMPACT_ATOMS: atom_id res chain seq x y z
N THR A 1 -1.88 -1.41 2.82
CA THR A 1 -3.28 -0.95 2.66
C THR A 1 -3.54 0.13 3.67
N GLY A 2 -4.15 1.28 3.31
CA GLY A 2 -4.31 2.46 4.20
C GLY A 2 -5.62 2.51 5.01
N PRO A 3 -5.83 3.57 5.82
CA PRO A 3 -7.09 3.81 6.53
C PRO A 3 -8.20 4.25 5.57
N ALA A 4 -9.46 4.02 5.96
CA ALA A 4 -10.61 4.48 5.18
C ALA A 4 -10.69 6.02 5.20
N TYR A 5 -10.85 6.62 4.03
CA TYR A 5 -10.94 8.07 3.90
C TYR A 5 -12.32 8.49 3.42
N ARG A 6 -12.65 9.76 3.66
CA ARG A 6 -13.87 10.41 3.18
C ARG A 6 -13.49 11.72 2.51
N LYS A 7 -14.31 12.18 1.57
CA LYS A 7 -14.11 13.47 0.91
C LYS A 7 -15.10 14.49 1.44
N LEU A 8 -14.60 15.65 1.82
CA LEU A 8 -15.41 16.82 2.17
C LEU A 8 -14.95 17.98 1.28
N GLY A 9 -15.73 18.22 0.21
CA GLY A 9 -15.30 19.10 -0.87
C GLY A 9 -13.96 18.65 -1.47
N GLY A 10 -13.00 19.58 -1.57
CA GLY A 10 -11.65 19.32 -2.08
C GLY A 10 -10.66 18.71 -1.08
N ARG A 11 -11.11 18.29 0.11
CA ARG A 11 -10.25 17.76 1.17
C ARG A 11 -10.52 16.28 1.42
N VAL A 12 -9.45 15.55 1.74
CA VAL A 12 -9.52 14.18 2.23
C VAL A 12 -9.47 14.21 3.75
N VAL A 13 -10.41 13.52 4.38
CA VAL A 13 -10.57 13.50 5.83
C VAL A 13 -10.61 12.05 6.31
N TYR A 14 -9.96 11.80 7.43
CA TYR A 14 -9.98 10.52 8.13
C TYR A 14 -10.71 10.71 9.47
N SER A 15 -11.43 9.68 9.90
CA SER A 15 -11.86 9.64 11.30
C SER A 15 -10.69 9.19 12.17
N VAL A 16 -10.66 9.64 13.42
CA VAL A 16 -9.64 9.19 14.37
C VAL A 16 -9.72 7.68 14.59
N GLU A 17 -10.94 7.14 14.63
CA GLU A 17 -11.19 5.70 14.78
C GLU A 17 -10.63 4.89 13.60
N ASP A 18 -10.83 5.34 12.37
CA ASP A 18 -10.30 4.68 11.16
C ASP A 18 -8.76 4.67 11.16
N LEU A 19 -8.13 5.76 11.64
CA LEU A 19 -6.68 5.85 11.79
C LEU A 19 -6.18 4.88 12.88
N GLN A 20 -6.82 4.87 14.04
CA GLN A 20 -6.43 3.99 15.15
C GLN A 20 -6.56 2.53 14.77
N ALA A 21 -7.69 2.13 14.17
CA ALA A 21 -7.91 0.76 13.71
C ALA A 21 -6.88 0.36 12.65
N TRP A 22 -6.52 1.28 11.74
CA TRP A 22 -5.50 1.01 10.74
C TRP A 22 -4.10 0.83 11.35
N VAL A 23 -3.71 1.71 12.26
CA VAL A 23 -2.43 1.60 12.98
C VAL A 23 -2.38 0.30 13.78
N ALA A 24 -3.45 -0.07 14.48
CA ALA A 24 -3.50 -1.32 15.24
C ALA A 24 -3.31 -2.56 14.36
N ARG A 25 -3.87 -2.56 13.14
CA ARG A 25 -3.66 -3.65 12.16
C ARG A 25 -2.25 -3.70 11.62
N GLY A 26 -1.62 -2.55 11.42
CA GLY A 26 -0.25 -2.43 10.90
C GLY A 26 0.82 -2.35 11.99
N ALA A 27 0.44 -2.52 13.26
CA ALA A 27 1.35 -2.34 14.38
C ALA A 27 2.40 -3.45 14.37
N VAL A 28 3.64 -3.05 14.15
CA VAL A 28 4.79 -3.92 14.29
C VAL A 28 5.44 -3.57 15.63
N THR A 29 5.34 -4.47 16.60
CA THR A 29 5.84 -4.25 17.97
C THR A 29 7.36 -4.38 18.08
N SER A 30 8.03 -4.84 17.01
CA SER A 30 9.48 -4.95 16.94
C SER A 30 9.96 -4.84 15.50
N THR A 31 10.96 -4.01 15.24
CA THR A 31 11.64 -3.92 13.92
C THR A 31 12.26 -5.26 13.49
N SER A 32 12.36 -6.25 14.39
CA SER A 32 12.82 -7.63 14.13
C SER A 32 11.67 -8.63 13.92
N ASP A 33 10.41 -8.20 13.83
CA ASP A 33 9.27 -9.10 13.58
C ASP A 33 9.41 -9.75 12.19
N PRO A 34 9.49 -11.10 12.10
CA PRO A 34 9.70 -11.82 10.85
C PRO A 34 8.52 -11.74 9.87
N ARG A 35 7.39 -11.12 10.25
CA ARG A 35 6.24 -10.89 9.36
C ARG A 35 6.49 -9.84 8.27
N GLY A 36 7.61 -9.10 8.34
CA GLY A 36 7.88 -7.99 7.43
C GLY A 36 9.29 -8.00 6.86
N THR A 37 9.58 -8.88 5.90
CA THR A 37 10.69 -8.64 4.98
C THR A 37 10.32 -7.45 4.10
N VAL A 38 10.57 -6.24 4.60
CA VAL A 38 10.43 -5.00 3.83
C VAL A 38 11.57 -4.97 2.84
N LEU A 39 11.28 -5.35 1.59
CA LEU A 39 12.26 -5.21 0.52
C LEU A 39 12.56 -3.71 0.33
N PRO A 40 13.82 -3.34 0.08
CA PRO A 40 14.16 -1.99 -0.36
C PRO A 40 13.26 -1.59 -1.53
N ALA A 41 12.98 -0.29 -1.67
CA ALA A 41 12.25 0.24 -2.82
C ALA A 41 13.02 -0.01 -4.12
N LYS A 42 12.90 -1.22 -4.67
CA LYS A 42 13.46 -1.62 -5.95
C LYS A 42 12.49 -1.17 -7.03
N ARG A 43 13.01 -0.54 -8.08
CA ARG A 43 12.21 -0.17 -9.25
C ARG A 43 11.64 -1.48 -9.85
N HIS A 44 10.35 -1.71 -9.68
CA HIS A 44 9.67 -2.75 -10.44
C HIS A 44 9.44 -2.18 -11.84
N SER A 45 10.21 -2.65 -12.83
CA SER A 45 9.76 -2.52 -14.21
C SER A 45 8.42 -3.23 -14.27
N MET A 46 7.37 -2.50 -14.64
CA MET A 46 6.14 -3.16 -15.08
C MET A 46 6.57 -4.08 -16.21
N SER A 47 6.61 -5.39 -15.96
CA SER A 47 6.93 -6.37 -16.99
C SER A 47 5.90 -6.15 -18.10
N GLY A 48 6.39 -5.60 -19.21
CA GLY A 48 5.56 -5.18 -20.32
C GLY A 48 4.86 -6.39 -20.90
N VAL A 49 3.57 -6.54 -20.61
CA VAL A 49 2.68 -7.21 -21.55
C VAL A 49 2.53 -6.26 -22.72
N LEU A 50 3.37 -6.42 -23.73
CA LEU A 50 3.11 -5.87 -25.06
C LEU A 50 2.17 -6.86 -25.76
N PRO A 51 0.91 -6.48 -26.06
CA PRO A 51 0.05 -7.29 -26.92
C PRO A 51 0.53 -7.08 -28.36
N GLY A 52 1.36 -7.99 -28.87
CA GLY A 52 1.79 -7.92 -30.27
C GLY A 52 3.11 -8.58 -30.58
N SER A 53 3.29 -9.86 -30.23
CA SER A 53 4.30 -10.69 -30.89
C SER A 53 3.65 -11.98 -31.37
N LEU A 54 2.96 -11.86 -32.50
CA LEU A 54 2.73 -12.94 -33.45
C LEU A 54 3.03 -12.34 -34.82
N VAL A 55 4.29 -12.42 -35.23
CA VAL A 55 4.71 -12.20 -36.62
C VAL A 55 5.00 -13.57 -37.20
N ARG A 56 4.14 -13.91 -38.17
CA ARG A 56 4.35 -14.66 -39.42
C ARG A 56 5.10 -15.99 -39.39
#